data_AF-G2GCD8-F1
#
_entry.id   AF-G2GCD8-F1
#
_cell.length_a   1.000
_cell.length_b   1.000
_cell.length_c   1.000
_cell.angle_alpha   90.00
_cell.angle_beta   90.00
_cell.angle_gamma   90.00
#
_symmetry.space_group_name_H-M   'P 1'
#
loop_
_entity.id
_entity.type
_entity.pdbx_description
1 polymer ?
#
loop_
_entity_poly.entity_id
_entity_poly.type
_entity_poly.pdbx_seq_one_letter_code
_entity_poly.pdbx_strand_id
1 'polypeptide(L)'
;METSDTQPPAVPGSEMVHQVLGMTPSELRFRHEGTELVMAFLVTRAARHLDDIHRQFTDAAQQAATSLTRAVAGTTPINSPGVLQYSATQIDILAARRADAADRLREALAAYRQVTADEPTTTPSPRARPTPSAAARRTRR
;
A
#
# COMPACT_ATOMS: atom_id res chain seq x y z
N MET A 1 -4.39 -27.43 23.96
CA MET A 1 -3.66 -27.07 22.73
C MET A 1 -4.61 -26.24 21.89
N GLU A 2 -4.65 -24.93 22.11
CA GLU A 2 -5.35 -24.02 21.21
C GLU A 2 -4.30 -23.47 20.25
N THR A 3 -4.48 -23.75 18.97
CA THR A 3 -3.71 -23.13 17.90
C THR A 3 -4.11 -21.68 17.88
N SER A 4 -3.24 -20.80 18.40
CA SER A 4 -3.33 -19.37 18.13
C SER A 4 -3.23 -19.19 16.62
N ASP A 5 -4.38 -19.15 15.94
CA ASP A 5 -4.48 -18.65 14.58
C ASP A 5 -3.99 -17.21 14.63
N THR A 6 -2.71 -17.05 14.32
CA THR A 6 -2.08 -15.74 14.18
C THR A 6 -2.60 -15.22 12.85
N GLN A 7 -3.82 -14.68 12.86
CA GLN A 7 -4.38 -14.00 11.71
C GLN A 7 -3.33 -12.98 11.28
N PRO A 8 -2.87 -13.04 10.02
CA PRO A 8 -1.83 -12.13 9.55
C PRO A 8 -2.28 -10.70 9.84
N PRO A 9 -1.35 -9.82 10.25
CA PRO A 9 -1.69 -8.44 10.57
C PRO A 9 -2.42 -7.83 9.37
N ALA A 10 -3.63 -7.32 9.60
CA ALA A 10 -4.42 -6.71 8.55
C ALA A 10 -3.62 -5.56 7.90
N VAL A 11 -3.57 -5.56 6.56
CA VAL A 11 -2.84 -4.57 5.77
C VAL A 11 -3.82 -3.78 4.90
N PRO A 12 -4.67 -2.92 5.52
CA PRO A 12 -5.80 -2.29 4.86
C PRO A 12 -5.39 -1.39 3.67
N GLY A 13 -4.19 -0.80 3.69
CA GLY A 13 -3.67 -0.04 2.57
C GLY A 13 -3.28 -0.93 1.41
N SER A 14 -2.54 -2.00 1.67
CA SER A 14 -2.19 -2.98 0.63
C SER A 14 -3.43 -3.67 0.04
N GLU A 15 -4.42 -4.02 0.88
CA GLU A 15 -5.70 -4.55 0.45
C GLU A 15 -6.50 -3.56 -0.40
N MET A 16 -6.52 -2.27 -0.03
CA MET A 16 -7.21 -1.25 -0.82
C MET A 16 -6.61 -1.13 -2.22
N VAL A 17 -5.28 -1.14 -2.34
CA VAL A 17 -4.61 -1.12 -3.66
C VAL A 17 -5.00 -2.37 -4.47
N HIS A 18 -4.98 -3.55 -3.84
CA HIS A 18 -5.37 -4.80 -4.49
C HIS A 18 -6.83 -4.78 -4.95
N GLN A 19 -7.76 -4.31 -4.13
CA GLN A 19 -9.18 -4.21 -4.51
C GLN A 19 -9.41 -3.24 -5.67
N VAL A 20 -8.66 -2.14 -5.72
CA VAL A 20 -8.84 -1.07 -6.70
C VAL A 20 -8.14 -1.38 -8.03
N LEU A 21 -6.96 -2.00 -7.99
CA LEU A 21 -6.11 -2.21 -9.18
C LEU A 21 -5.92 -3.68 -9.56
N GLY A 22 -6.40 -4.62 -8.74
CA GLY A 22 -6.18 -6.06 -8.94
C GLY A 22 -4.72 -6.48 -8.75
N MET A 23 -3.90 -5.63 -8.12
CA MET A 23 -2.46 -5.81 -7.98
C MET A 23 -2.01 -5.34 -6.61
N THR A 24 -0.93 -5.92 -6.12
CA THR A 24 -0.28 -5.48 -4.88
C THR A 24 0.51 -4.19 -5.11
N PRO A 25 0.74 -3.36 -4.06
CA PRO A 25 1.58 -2.17 -4.18
C PRO A 25 2.98 -2.45 -4.74
N SER A 26 3.56 -3.60 -4.35
CA SER A 26 4.90 -4.02 -4.79
C SER A 26 4.98 -4.39 -6.27
N GLU A 27 3.87 -4.72 -6.93
CA GLU A 27 3.83 -5.04 -8.36
C GLU A 27 3.76 -3.77 -9.23
N LEU A 28 3.10 -2.71 -8.73
CA LEU A 28 2.94 -1.45 -9.46
C LEU A 28 4.28 -0.82 -9.89
N ARG A 29 5.30 -0.92 -9.04
CA ARG A 29 6.65 -0.36 -9.30
C ARG A 29 7.40 -1.03 -10.45
N PHE A 30 6.99 -2.23 -10.86
CA PHE A 30 7.67 -2.99 -11.92
C PHE A 30 6.99 -2.83 -13.29
N ARG A 31 5.84 -2.13 -13.34
CA ARG A 31 5.01 -2.05 -14.56
C ARG A 31 5.35 -0.84 -15.42
N HIS A 32 5.95 0.19 -14.83
CA HIS A 32 5.99 1.52 -15.40
C HIS A 32 7.40 2.10 -15.44
N GLU A 33 7.63 2.96 -16.43
CA GLU A 33 8.81 3.82 -16.53
C GLU A 33 8.37 5.30 -16.45
N GLY A 34 9.27 6.22 -16.11
CA GLY A 34 8.96 7.66 -16.14
C GLY A 34 7.93 8.14 -15.10
N THR A 35 6.97 8.97 -15.52
CA THR A 35 6.03 9.67 -14.60
C THR A 35 5.04 8.72 -13.91
N GLU A 36 4.61 7.67 -14.60
CA GLU A 36 3.75 6.61 -14.05
C GLU A 36 4.43 5.86 -12.90
N LEU A 37 5.76 5.67 -13.00
CA LEU A 37 6.55 5.07 -11.94
C LEU A 37 6.53 5.94 -10.67
N VAL A 38 6.59 7.28 -10.81
CA VAL A 38 6.48 8.19 -9.66
C VAL A 38 5.12 8.03 -8.98
N MET A 39 4.04 7.95 -9.77
CA MET A 39 2.70 7.72 -9.23
C MET A 39 2.57 6.34 -8.56
N ALA A 40 3.13 5.28 -9.15
CA ALA A 40 3.19 3.96 -8.55
C ALA A 40 3.94 3.96 -7.20
N PHE A 41 5.03 4.72 -7.09
CA PHE A 41 5.75 4.91 -5.83
C PHE A 41 4.91 5.66 -4.79
N LEU A 42 4.16 6.70 -5.19
CA LEU A 42 3.29 7.43 -4.29
C LEU A 42 2.17 6.55 -3.74
N VAL A 43 1.51 5.76 -4.60
CA VAL A 43 0.51 4.77 -4.18
C VAL A 43 1.12 3.75 -3.21
N THR A 44 2.30 3.22 -3.54
CA THR A 44 3.01 2.26 -2.66
C THR A 44 3.33 2.85 -1.29
N ARG A 45 3.80 4.10 -1.25
CA ARG A 45 4.13 4.79 -0.01
C ARG A 45 2.89 5.08 0.82
N ALA A 46 1.80 5.55 0.18
CA ALA A 46 0.55 5.82 0.85
C ALA A 46 -0.08 4.54 1.44
N ALA A 47 -0.03 3.43 0.70
CA ALA A 47 -0.51 2.13 1.18
C ALA A 47 0.25 1.67 2.43
N ARG A 48 1.58 1.68 2.37
CA ARG A 48 2.42 1.32 3.53
C ARG A 48 2.19 2.24 4.72
N HIS A 49 1.99 3.53 4.48
CA HIS A 49 1.71 4.48 5.55
C HIS A 49 0.38 4.17 6.26
N LEU A 50 -0.66 3.80 5.50
CA LEU A 50 -1.93 3.36 6.08
C LEU A 50 -1.76 2.05 6.87
N ASP A 51 -1.00 1.09 6.34
CA ASP A 51 -0.70 -0.18 7.02
C ASP A 51 0.03 0.07 8.36
N ASP A 52 1.02 0.97 8.37
CA ASP A 52 1.77 1.32 9.57
C ASP A 52 0.90 2.02 10.63
N ILE A 53 0.06 2.96 10.23
CA ILE A 53 -0.87 3.63 11.16
C ILE A 53 -1.89 2.63 11.69
N HIS A 54 -2.39 1.73 10.84
CA HIS A 54 -3.33 0.71 11.29
C HIS A 54 -2.72 -0.20 12.34
N ARG A 55 -1.48 -0.65 12.14
CA ARG A 55 -0.74 -1.42 13.16
C ARG A 55 -0.59 -0.66 14.48
N GLN A 56 -0.18 0.61 14.41
CA GLN A 56 -0.07 1.45 15.62
C GLN A 56 -1.41 1.58 16.35
N PHE A 57 -2.50 1.75 15.60
CA PHE A 57 -3.86 1.81 16.15
C PHE A 57 -4.24 0.50 16.85
N THR A 58 -4.03 -0.65 16.20
CA THR A 58 -4.36 -1.96 16.79
C THR A 58 -3.54 -2.25 18.03
N ASP A 59 -2.24 -1.91 18.01
CA ASP A 59 -1.34 -2.10 19.15
C ASP A 59 -1.78 -1.24 20.35
N ALA A 60 -2.11 0.03 20.10
CA ALA A 60 -2.61 0.94 21.14
C ALA A 60 -3.95 0.46 21.72
N ALA A 61 -4.87 0.02 20.87
CA ALA A 61 -6.17 -0.53 21.30
C ALA A 61 -6.00 -1.80 22.14
N GLN A 62 -5.11 -2.71 21.73
CA GLN A 62 -4.83 -3.93 22.47
C GLN A 62 -4.19 -3.66 23.84
N GLN A 63 -3.27 -2.69 23.90
CA GLN A 63 -2.66 -2.25 25.14
C GLN A 63 -3.69 -1.62 26.09
N ALA A 64 -4.58 -0.78 25.57
CA ALA A 64 -5.67 -0.18 26.34
C ALA A 64 -6.64 -1.24 26.89
N ALA A 65 -7.05 -2.20 26.06
CA ALA A 65 -7.89 -3.33 26.47
C ALA A 65 -7.23 -4.14 27.59
N THR A 66 -5.94 -4.45 27.44
CA THR A 66 -5.16 -5.16 28.47
C THR A 66 -5.12 -4.38 29.78
N SER A 67 -4.94 -3.06 29.70
CA SER A 67 -4.87 -2.19 30.88
C SER A 67 -6.23 -2.11 31.59
N LEU A 68 -7.32 -2.02 30.83
CA LEU A 68 -8.69 -2.04 31.35
C LEU A 68 -9.01 -3.38 32.03
N THR A 69 -8.64 -4.51 31.44
CA THR A 69 -8.83 -5.84 32.04
C THR A 69 -8.14 -5.95 33.39
N ARG A 70 -6.89 -5.45 33.51
CA ARG A 70 -6.19 -5.43 34.79
C ARG A 70 -6.86 -4.50 35.81
N ALA A 71 -7.38 -3.36 35.35
CA ALA A 71 -8.04 -2.39 36.21
C ALA A 71 -9.33 -2.98 36.82
N VAL A 72 -10.15 -3.62 35.99
CA VAL A 72 -11.36 -4.33 36.41
C VAL A 72 -11.03 -5.48 37.36
N ALA A 73 -9.94 -6.20 37.12
CA ALA A 73 -9.46 -7.28 38.00
C ALA A 73 -8.82 -6.76 39.31
N GLY A 74 -8.70 -5.45 39.52
CA GLY A 74 -8.06 -4.87 40.71
C GLY A 74 -6.55 -5.12 40.79
N THR A 75 -5.89 -5.48 39.70
CA THR A 75 -4.46 -5.83 39.62
C THR A 75 -3.59 -4.73 39.03
N THR A 76 -4.11 -3.50 38.91
CA THR A 76 -3.42 -2.37 38.30
C THR A 76 -2.45 -1.62 39.22
N PRO A 77 -1.41 -0.98 38.66
CA PRO A 77 -0.54 -0.07 39.38
C PRO A 77 -1.24 1.25 39.76
N ILE A 78 -0.59 2.01 40.65
CA ILE A 78 -0.98 3.37 41.06
C ILE A 78 -1.08 4.28 39.80
N ASN A 79 -2.17 5.06 39.67
CA ASN A 79 -2.53 5.95 38.54
C ASN A 79 -3.27 5.34 37.34
N SER A 80 -3.99 4.24 37.52
CA SER A 80 -4.82 3.58 36.50
C SER A 80 -5.75 4.52 35.68
N PRO A 81 -6.46 5.50 36.28
CA PRO A 81 -7.33 6.41 35.52
C PRO A 81 -6.59 7.31 34.54
N GLY A 82 -5.42 7.84 34.91
CA GLY A 82 -4.62 8.71 34.05
C GLY A 82 -4.03 7.95 32.85
N VAL A 83 -3.62 6.70 33.06
CA VAL A 83 -3.15 5.81 31.99
C VAL A 83 -4.28 5.54 30.99
N LEU A 84 -5.49 5.22 31.48
CA LEU A 84 -6.65 4.97 30.61
C LEU A 84 -7.04 6.21 29.79
N GLN A 85 -7.01 7.40 30.40
CA GLN A 85 -7.32 8.65 29.71
C GLN A 85 -6.29 8.98 28.63
N TYR A 86 -5.00 8.76 28.90
CA TYR A 86 -3.94 8.91 27.92
C TYR A 86 -4.12 7.93 26.75
N SER A 87 -4.39 6.65 27.05
CA SER A 87 -4.65 5.64 26.02
C SER A 87 -5.86 5.96 25.15
N ALA A 88 -6.96 6.46 25.73
CA ALA A 88 -8.13 6.89 24.96
C ALA A 88 -7.78 8.01 23.97
N THR A 89 -7.08 9.05 24.45
CA THR A 89 -6.62 10.17 23.60
C THR A 89 -5.71 9.68 22.47
N GLN A 90 -4.79 8.76 22.75
CA GLN A 90 -3.89 8.21 21.74
C GLN A 90 -4.65 7.43 20.66
N ILE A 91 -5.64 6.62 21.05
CA ILE A 91 -6.49 5.87 20.13
C ILE A 91 -7.29 6.81 19.22
N ASP A 92 -7.87 7.88 19.77
CA ASP A 92 -8.63 8.86 18.98
C ASP A 92 -7.76 9.56 17.93
N ILE A 93 -6.54 9.95 18.30
CA ILE A 93 -5.57 10.55 17.37
C ILE A 93 -5.20 9.56 16.26
N LEU A 94 -4.95 8.29 16.62
CA LEU A 94 -4.61 7.25 15.64
C LEU A 94 -5.79 6.93 14.72
N ALA A 95 -7.03 6.95 15.22
CA ALA A 95 -8.23 6.78 14.41
C ALA A 95 -8.36 7.89 13.35
N ALA A 96 -8.19 9.14 13.77
CA ALA A 96 -8.22 10.29 12.86
C ALA A 96 -7.10 10.21 11.80
N ARG A 97 -5.87 9.87 12.21
CA ARG A 97 -4.74 9.68 11.30
C ARG A 97 -4.98 8.54 10.31
N ARG A 98 -5.63 7.46 10.74
CA ARG A 98 -5.97 6.33 9.86
C ARG A 98 -6.97 6.75 8.80
N ALA A 99 -7.98 7.56 9.16
CA ALA A 99 -8.94 8.09 8.21
C ALA A 99 -8.26 8.99 7.16
N ASP A 100 -7.44 9.95 7.60
CA ASP A 100 -6.65 10.83 6.72
C ASP A 100 -5.71 10.04 5.78
N ALA A 101 -5.03 9.01 6.29
CA ALA A 101 -4.18 8.15 5.46
C ALA A 101 -4.96 7.35 4.43
N ALA A 102 -6.18 6.90 4.76
CA ALA A 102 -7.06 6.23 3.81
C ALA A 102 -7.55 7.17 2.70
N ASP A 103 -7.90 8.41 3.04
CA ASP A 103 -8.29 9.43 2.05
C ASP A 103 -7.14 9.77 1.11
N ARG A 104 -5.93 10.00 1.65
CA ARG A 104 -4.73 10.21 0.81
C ARG A 104 -4.43 9.04 -0.12
N LEU A 105 -4.63 7.80 0.32
CA LEU A 105 -4.44 6.64 -0.53
C LEU A 105 -5.47 6.61 -1.67
N ARG A 106 -6.73 6.94 -1.39
CA ARG A 106 -7.78 7.05 -2.43
C ARG A 106 -7.44 8.12 -3.47
N GLU A 107 -6.97 9.28 -3.03
CA GLU A 107 -6.52 10.35 -3.92
C GLU A 107 -5.34 9.92 -4.80
N ALA A 108 -4.32 9.28 -4.20
CA ALA A 108 -3.18 8.76 -4.94
C ALA A 108 -3.59 7.71 -5.99
N LEU A 109 -4.55 6.83 -5.65
CA LEU A 109 -5.09 5.82 -6.57
C LEU A 109 -5.89 6.47 -7.72
N ALA A 110 -6.67 7.51 -7.44
CA ALA A 110 -7.40 8.25 -8.46
C ALA A 110 -6.44 8.94 -9.43
N ALA A 111 -5.42 9.63 -8.92
CA ALA A 111 -4.40 10.28 -9.74
C ALA A 111 -3.58 9.26 -10.55
N TYR A 112 -3.20 8.13 -9.95
CA TYR A 112 -2.52 7.05 -10.66
C TYR A 112 -3.36 6.54 -11.85
N ARG A 113 -4.66 6.30 -11.63
CA ARG A 113 -5.56 5.86 -12.69
C ARG A 113 -5.65 6.86 -13.83
N GLN A 114 -5.74 8.17 -13.53
CA GLN A 114 -5.78 9.23 -14.54
C GLN A 114 -4.50 9.20 -15.40
N VAL A 115 -3.33 9.21 -14.76
CA VAL A 115 -2.04 9.21 -15.48
C VAL A 115 -1.87 7.97 -16.35
N THR A 116 -2.27 6.78 -15.87
CA THR A 116 -2.17 5.54 -16.65
C THR A 116 -3.27 5.36 -17.70
N ALA A 117 -4.37 6.10 -17.62
CA ALA A 117 -5.46 6.06 -18.59
C ALA A 117 -5.18 6.95 -19.81
N ASP A 118 -4.35 7.99 -19.63
CA ASP A 118 -3.96 8.93 -20.68
C ASP A 118 -2.83 8.39 -21.59
N GLU A 119 -2.29 7.19 -21.33
CA GLU A 119 -1.34 6.52 -22.23
C GLU A 119 -2.10 6.00 -23.48
N PRO A 120 -1.90 6.59 -24.67
CA PRO A 120 -2.38 5.96 -25.89
C PRO A 120 -1.61 4.66 -26.03
N THR A 121 -2.33 3.55 -26.18
CA THR A 121 -1.76 2.23 -26.46
C THR A 121 -0.78 2.35 -27.62
N THR A 122 0.51 2.50 -27.33
CA THR A 122 1.54 2.54 -28.35
C THR A 122 1.67 1.12 -28.86
N THR A 123 0.85 0.83 -29.86
CA THR A 123 0.94 -0.41 -30.63
C THR A 123 2.38 -0.49 -31.15
N PRO A 124 3.14 -1.54 -30.85
CA PRO A 124 4.49 -1.64 -31.36
C PRO A 124 4.41 -1.70 -32.89
N SER A 125 4.86 -0.64 -33.56
CA SER A 125 4.99 -0.61 -35.00
C SER A 125 5.92 -1.77 -35.41
N PRO A 126 5.49 -2.70 -36.27
CA PRO A 126 6.35 -3.81 -36.69
C PRO A 126 7.47 -3.21 -37.54
N ARG A 127 8.67 -3.07 -36.97
CA ARG A 127 9.86 -2.70 -37.74
C ARG A 127 10.07 -3.77 -38.80
N ALA A 128 10.01 -3.30 -40.05
CA ALA A 128 10.17 -4.07 -41.26
C ALA A 128 11.42 -4.98 -41.20
N ARG A 129 11.26 -6.22 -41.68
CA ARG A 129 12.37 -7.13 -41.93
C ARG A 129 13.36 -6.44 -42.88
N PRO A 130 14.68 -6.49 -42.63
CA PRO A 130 15.65 -6.05 -43.62
C PRO A 130 15.54 -6.96 -44.85
N THR A 131 15.20 -6.37 -45.99
CA THR A 131 15.28 -7.02 -47.30
C THR A 131 16.72 -7.45 -47.57
N PRO A 132 16.99 -8.72 -47.95
CA PRO A 132 18.33 -9.12 -48.36
C PRO A 132 18.70 -8.37 -49.64
N SER A 133 19.74 -7.54 -49.55
CA SER A 133 20.32 -6.87 -50.71
C SER A 133 20.93 -7.92 -51.64
N ALA A 134 20.26 -8.17 -52.76
CA ALA A 134 20.79 -8.94 -53.87
C ALA A 134 21.87 -8.12 -54.58
N ALA A 135 23.09 -8.11 -54.02
CA ALA A 135 24.27 -7.67 -54.76
C ALA A 135 24.74 -8.83 -55.66
N ALA A 136 24.46 -8.63 -56.94
CA ALA A 136 24.71 -9.52 -58.05
C ALA A 136 26.15 -10.07 -58.12
N ARG A 137 26.19 -11.39 -58.21
CA ARG A 137 27.23 -12.21 -58.83
C ARG A 137 27.49 -11.74 -60.27
N ARG A 138 28.69 -11.25 -60.57
CA ARG A 138 29.37 -11.15 -61.89
C ARG A 138 30.82 -10.69 -61.60
N THR A 139 31.93 -11.30 -62.02
CA THR A 139 32.21 -12.33 -63.03
C THR A 139 33.67 -12.78 -62.87
N ARG A 140 33.96 -14.05 -63.18
CA ARG A 140 35.28 -14.63 -63.48
C ARG A 140 36.05 -13.77 -64.50
N ARG A 141 37.36 -13.58 -64.31
CA ARG A 141 38.40 -14.15 -65.19
C ARG A 141 39.76 -14.16 -64.51
#